data_AF-A0AA41SXD1-F1
#
_entry.id   AF-A0AA41SXD1-F1
#
_cell.length_a   1.000
_cell.length_b   1.000
_cell.length_c   1.000
_cell.angle_alpha   90.00
_cell.angle_beta   90.00
_cell.angle_gamma   90.00
#
_symmetry.space_group_name_H-M   'P 1'
#
loop_
_entity.id
_entity.type
_entity.pdbx_description
1 polymer ?
#
loop_
_entity_poly.entity_id
_entity_poly.type
_entity_poly.pdbx_seq_one_letter_code
_entity_poly.pdbx_strand_id
1 'polypeptide(L)'
;MSSLEVSDILSPDQLFPGSGKVQLVQFGPHGVFGIIISSMEVLNNFLHEKPAISPLLQRHDRTTGLEHPNTDPYIPNPVICLTEGDMVLFQLHLHSYNRSASHYPVYQRQHLLNSNPPWDFGAFRRLDRLVQETQLNFSRFAYQFLDPGTYVFQDNGRPESITVVLVKEEGATCGPGLAPVQPSSPYQLHRLGVLRHRLLNLGPDWAAITGTDLDRTARTKGWAQSGKASSVCQLLCGYRHGSKESLRAQ
;
A
#
# COMPACT_ATOMS: atom_id res chain seq x y z
N MET A 1 -14.72 -24.20 -29.41
CA MET A 1 -13.82 -23.56 -28.43
C MET A 1 -13.47 -22.19 -28.97
N SER A 2 -14.26 -21.17 -28.60
CA SER A 2 -13.96 -19.78 -28.94
C SER A 2 -12.83 -19.29 -28.04
N SER A 3 -11.73 -18.84 -28.63
CA SER A 3 -10.67 -18.11 -27.92
C SER A 3 -11.26 -16.83 -27.33
N LEU A 4 -11.15 -16.63 -26.01
CA LEU A 4 -11.40 -15.34 -25.38
C LEU A 4 -10.27 -14.39 -25.80
N GLU A 5 -10.52 -13.50 -26.76
CA GLU A 5 -9.62 -12.38 -27.03
C GLU A 5 -9.88 -11.29 -25.99
N VAL A 6 -8.86 -10.98 -25.18
CA VAL A 6 -8.92 -9.88 -24.22
C VAL A 6 -8.21 -8.68 -24.82
N SER A 7 -8.99 -7.66 -25.21
CA SER A 7 -8.46 -6.40 -25.76
C SER A 7 -7.98 -5.46 -24.64
N ASP A 8 -7.14 -4.48 -25.01
CA ASP A 8 -6.72 -3.34 -24.16
C ASP A 8 -5.87 -3.70 -22.91
N ILE A 9 -5.08 -4.77 -22.97
CA ILE A 9 -4.08 -5.09 -21.94
C ILE A 9 -2.73 -4.50 -22.32
N LEU A 10 -2.19 -3.64 -21.46
CA LEU A 10 -0.78 -3.29 -21.47
C LEU A 10 -0.01 -4.37 -20.68
N SER A 11 0.78 -5.18 -21.36
CA SER A 11 1.74 -6.07 -20.71
C SER A 11 3.12 -5.39 -20.64
N PRO A 12 3.89 -5.54 -19.56
CA PRO A 12 5.30 -5.18 -19.54
C PRO A 12 6.04 -5.98 -20.60
N ASP A 13 7.19 -5.46 -21.07
CA ASP A 13 8.00 -6.00 -22.17
C ASP A 13 8.60 -7.42 -21.90
N GLN A 14 8.19 -8.07 -20.81
CA GLN A 14 8.73 -9.32 -20.32
C GLN A 14 7.78 -10.46 -20.70
N LEU A 15 8.26 -11.37 -21.54
CA LEU A 15 7.55 -12.61 -21.89
C LEU A 15 7.37 -13.45 -20.61
N PHE A 16 6.12 -13.78 -20.27
CA PHE A 16 5.79 -14.59 -19.10
C PHE A 16 6.31 -16.03 -19.28
N PRO A 17 7.33 -16.47 -18.53
CA PRO A 17 7.98 -17.76 -18.78
C PRO A 17 7.19 -18.96 -18.21
N GLY A 18 5.93 -18.80 -17.78
CA GLY A 18 5.15 -19.88 -17.17
C GLY A 18 3.66 -19.57 -16.94
N SER A 19 2.93 -20.58 -16.46
CA SER A 19 1.50 -20.51 -16.11
C SER A 19 1.30 -20.11 -14.64
N GLY A 20 1.45 -18.82 -14.32
CA GLY A 20 1.10 -18.28 -13.00
C GLY A 20 -0.40 -18.12 -12.82
N LYS A 21 -0.89 -18.14 -11.57
CA LYS A 21 -2.28 -17.77 -11.26
C LYS A 21 -2.47 -16.26 -11.47
N VAL A 22 -3.68 -15.86 -11.84
CA VAL A 22 -4.02 -14.44 -12.05
C VAL A 22 -4.98 -14.00 -10.96
N GLN A 23 -4.60 -12.94 -10.25
CA GLN A 23 -5.49 -12.21 -9.34
C GLN A 23 -5.94 -10.90 -9.99
N LEU A 24 -7.16 -10.47 -9.68
CA LEU A 24 -7.79 -9.32 -10.32
C LEU A 24 -7.91 -8.17 -9.31
N VAL A 25 -7.46 -6.98 -9.71
CA VAL A 25 -7.57 -5.76 -8.90
C VAL A 25 -8.09 -4.63 -9.77
N GLN A 26 -9.11 -3.92 -9.29
CA GLN A 26 -9.71 -2.79 -9.96
C GLN A 26 -9.35 -1.48 -9.27
N PHE A 27 -8.89 -0.52 -10.06
CA PHE A 27 -8.66 0.87 -9.67
C PHE A 27 -9.73 1.75 -10.31
N GLY A 28 -10.50 2.47 -9.49
CA GLY A 28 -11.58 3.30 -9.97
C GLY A 28 -12.00 4.42 -9.01
N PRO A 29 -12.99 5.25 -9.41
CA PRO A 29 -13.40 6.43 -8.65
C PRO A 29 -13.93 6.10 -7.25
N HIS A 30 -14.44 4.88 -7.05
CA HIS A 30 -14.97 4.42 -5.78
C HIS A 30 -13.92 3.81 -4.84
N GLY A 31 -12.70 3.59 -5.33
CA GLY A 31 -11.59 3.03 -4.56
C GLY A 31 -10.86 1.91 -5.30
N VAL A 32 -10.03 1.18 -4.55
CA VAL A 32 -9.31 0.00 -5.04
C VAL A 32 -9.96 -1.26 -4.49
N PHE A 33 -10.30 -2.19 -5.38
CA PHE A 33 -11.00 -3.43 -5.03
C PHE A 33 -10.28 -4.65 -5.56
N GLY A 34 -10.10 -5.67 -4.72
CA GLY A 34 -9.68 -7.00 -5.14
C GLY A 34 -10.91 -7.84 -5.46
N ILE A 35 -10.86 -8.63 -6.53
CA ILE A 35 -12.03 -9.38 -6.99
C ILE A 35 -11.84 -10.88 -6.70
N ILE A 36 -12.81 -11.46 -6.00
CA ILE A 36 -12.89 -12.91 -5.82
C ILE A 36 -13.60 -13.50 -7.04
N ILE A 37 -12.91 -14.35 -7.80
CA ILE A 37 -13.50 -15.08 -8.93
C ILE A 37 -14.37 -16.22 -8.36
N SER A 38 -15.65 -15.95 -8.16
CA SER A 38 -16.64 -16.92 -7.69
C SER A 38 -17.40 -17.61 -8.82
N SER A 39 -17.45 -17.00 -10.01
CA SER A 39 -18.12 -17.53 -11.20
C SER A 39 -17.44 -17.07 -12.49
N MET A 40 -17.72 -17.77 -13.60
CA MET A 40 -17.28 -17.34 -14.93
C MET A 40 -17.92 -16.02 -15.37
N GLU A 41 -19.08 -15.65 -14.82
CA GLU A 41 -19.73 -14.37 -15.09
C GLU A 41 -18.93 -13.20 -14.50
N VAL A 42 -18.44 -13.33 -13.26
CA VAL A 42 -17.56 -12.32 -12.63
C VAL A 42 -16.29 -12.13 -13.44
N LEU A 43 -15.67 -13.24 -13.88
CA LEU A 43 -14.48 -13.19 -14.74
C LEU A 43 -14.78 -12.52 -16.08
N ASN A 44 -15.86 -12.92 -16.76
CA ASN A 44 -16.26 -12.35 -18.04
C ASN A 44 -16.57 -10.86 -17.90
N ASN A 45 -17.25 -10.44 -16.84
CA ASN A 45 -17.51 -9.02 -16.56
C ASN A 45 -16.18 -8.27 -16.44
N PHE A 46 -15.22 -8.76 -15.65
CA PHE A 46 -13.90 -8.11 -15.55
C PHE A 46 -13.16 -8.02 -16.89
N LEU A 47 -13.25 -9.06 -17.72
CA LEU A 47 -12.57 -9.13 -19.03
C LEU A 47 -13.28 -8.32 -20.13
N HIS A 48 -14.59 -8.12 -20.03
CA HIS A 48 -15.40 -7.39 -21.02
C HIS A 48 -15.75 -5.96 -20.61
N GLU A 49 -15.67 -5.61 -19.33
CA GLU A 49 -16.04 -4.29 -18.84
C GLU A 49 -15.03 -3.26 -19.36
N LYS A 50 -15.41 -2.59 -20.44
CA LYS A 50 -14.94 -1.26 -20.79
C LYS A 50 -15.46 -0.33 -19.69
N PRO A 51 -14.66 0.58 -19.10
CA PRO A 51 -15.03 1.34 -17.91
C PRO A 51 -16.32 2.13 -18.13
N ALA A 52 -17.45 1.51 -17.78
CA ALA A 52 -18.78 2.07 -17.88
C ALA A 52 -19.41 1.90 -16.52
N ILE A 53 -19.43 3.03 -15.80
CA ILE A 53 -20.07 3.18 -14.50
C ILE A 53 -21.52 2.70 -14.63
N SER A 54 -21.84 1.56 -14.02
CA SER A 54 -23.24 1.20 -13.77
C SER A 54 -23.64 1.79 -12.42
N PRO A 55 -24.57 2.76 -12.36
CA PRO A 55 -24.98 3.44 -11.12
C PRO A 55 -25.90 2.59 -10.23
N LEU A 56 -25.72 1.26 -10.18
CA LEU A 56 -26.52 0.38 -9.33
C LEU A 56 -26.06 0.34 -7.86
N LEU A 57 -24.99 1.06 -7.50
CA LEU A 57 -24.51 1.15 -6.11
C LEU A 57 -25.17 2.26 -5.27
N GLN A 58 -26.28 2.84 -5.71
CA GLN A 58 -27.09 3.72 -4.86
C GLN A 58 -28.59 3.46 -5.05
N ARG A 59 -29.16 2.73 -4.07
CA ARG A 59 -30.58 2.57 -3.73
C ARG A 59 -31.04 1.10 -3.82
N HIS A 60 -30.75 0.35 -2.77
CA HIS A 60 -31.78 -0.51 -2.20
C HIS A 60 -32.01 -0.10 -0.74
N ASP A 61 -33.21 0.41 -0.53
CA ASP A 61 -33.76 0.87 0.73
C ASP A 61 -33.80 -0.25 1.78
N ARG A 62 -33.74 0.19 3.05
CA ARG A 62 -34.27 -0.57 4.19
C ARG A 62 -35.66 -1.10 3.83
N THR A 63 -35.90 -2.42 3.92
CA THR A 63 -36.97 -3.08 4.69
C THR A 63 -36.86 -4.62 4.52
N THR A 64 -36.88 -5.31 5.65
CA THR A 64 -36.96 -6.77 5.93
C THR A 64 -37.02 -7.78 4.76
N GLY A 65 -36.03 -8.67 4.71
CA GLY A 65 -36.08 -9.99 4.06
C GLY A 65 -34.82 -10.77 4.37
N LEU A 66 -34.95 -11.96 4.96
CA LEU A 66 -33.85 -12.91 5.17
C LEU A 66 -33.40 -13.44 3.81
N GLU A 67 -32.51 -12.71 3.14
CA GLU A 67 -31.80 -13.18 1.96
C GLU A 67 -30.34 -13.46 2.33
N HIS A 68 -29.81 -14.54 1.77
CA HIS A 68 -28.44 -15.01 1.99
C HIS A 68 -27.43 -13.88 1.79
N PRO A 69 -26.28 -13.88 2.51
CA PRO A 69 -25.27 -12.85 2.31
C PRO A 69 -24.70 -12.99 0.89
N ASN A 70 -25.24 -12.21 -0.05
CA ASN A 70 -24.56 -11.87 -1.29
C ASN A 70 -23.26 -11.21 -0.86
N THR A 71 -22.21 -12.02 -0.79
CA THR A 71 -20.87 -11.57 -0.46
C THR A 71 -20.41 -10.85 -1.71
N ASP A 72 -20.44 -9.52 -1.70
CA ASP A 72 -19.93 -8.71 -2.80
C ASP A 72 -18.54 -9.24 -3.19
N PRO A 73 -18.30 -9.59 -4.47
CA PRO A 73 -17.03 -10.18 -4.88
C PRO A 73 -15.86 -9.18 -4.80
N TYR A 74 -16.12 -7.94 -4.35
CA TYR A 74 -15.20 -6.82 -4.30
C TYR A 74 -14.74 -6.58 -2.86
N ILE A 75 -13.44 -6.71 -2.63
CA ILE A 75 -12.79 -6.45 -1.35
C ILE A 75 -12.08 -5.10 -1.42
N PRO A 76 -12.52 -4.07 -0.66
CA PRO A 76 -11.87 -2.77 -0.65
C PRO A 76 -10.48 -2.84 0.00
N ASN A 77 -9.56 -2.01 -0.50
CA ASN A 77 -8.16 -1.98 -0.06
C ASN A 77 -7.56 -3.38 0.10
N PRO A 78 -7.43 -4.15 -0.99
CA PRO A 78 -7.16 -5.56 -0.89
C PRO A 78 -5.69 -5.85 -0.57
N VAL A 79 -5.47 -6.91 0.21
CA VAL A 79 -4.23 -7.66 0.30
C VAL A 79 -4.36 -8.86 -0.62
N ILE A 80 -3.50 -8.92 -1.62
CA ILE A 80 -3.41 -10.01 -2.59
C ILE A 80 -2.23 -10.88 -2.20
N CYS A 81 -2.49 -12.14 -1.89
CA CYS A 81 -1.45 -13.10 -1.62
C CYS A 81 -1.20 -13.99 -2.84
N LEU A 82 0.05 -14.00 -3.29
CA LEU A 82 0.55 -14.62 -4.50
C LEU A 82 1.70 -15.57 -4.17
N THR A 83 1.98 -16.50 -5.08
CA THR A 83 3.27 -17.20 -5.16
C THR A 83 4.14 -16.58 -6.24
N GLU A 84 5.46 -16.77 -6.14
CA GLU A 84 6.40 -16.43 -7.21
C GLU A 84 5.90 -16.90 -8.59
N GLY A 85 5.93 -16.01 -9.57
CA GLY A 85 5.44 -16.25 -10.92
C GLY A 85 3.94 -15.98 -11.12
N ASP A 86 3.16 -15.74 -10.06
CA ASP A 86 1.77 -15.31 -10.21
C ASP A 86 1.69 -13.85 -10.72
N MET A 87 0.52 -13.52 -11.25
CA MET A 87 0.26 -12.24 -11.89
C MET A 87 -0.90 -11.51 -11.24
N VAL A 88 -0.84 -10.18 -11.28
CA VAL A 88 -1.99 -9.33 -11.05
C VAL A 88 -2.40 -8.68 -12.35
N LEU A 89 -3.68 -8.81 -12.68
CA LEU A 89 -4.29 -8.05 -13.76
C LEU A 89 -5.01 -6.85 -13.13
N PHE A 90 -4.43 -5.67 -13.35
CA PHE A 90 -4.95 -4.40 -12.87
C PHE A 90 -5.94 -3.83 -13.89
N GLN A 91 -7.20 -3.66 -13.52
CA GLN A 91 -8.16 -2.86 -14.27
C GLN A 91 -8.01 -1.39 -13.86
N LEU A 92 -7.94 -0.52 -14.87
CA LEU A 92 -7.65 0.90 -14.75
C LEU A 92 -8.89 1.72 -15.13
N HIS A 93 -9.03 2.91 -14.54
CA HIS A 93 -10.02 3.89 -14.97
C HIS A 93 -9.30 5.15 -15.46
N LEU A 94 -9.01 5.19 -16.75
CA LEU A 94 -8.33 6.32 -17.37
C LEU A 94 -9.32 7.38 -17.83
N HIS A 95 -9.14 8.61 -17.39
CA HIS A 95 -9.90 9.75 -17.90
C HIS A 95 -9.28 10.26 -19.19
N SER A 96 -10.07 10.47 -20.24
CA SER A 96 -9.54 10.95 -21.53
C SER A 96 -8.99 12.38 -21.44
N TYR A 97 -9.68 13.26 -20.72
CA TYR A 97 -9.33 14.69 -20.68
C TYR A 97 -8.46 15.06 -19.48
N ASN A 98 -8.76 14.52 -18.30
CA ASN A 98 -8.05 14.83 -17.07
C ASN A 98 -7.20 13.63 -16.64
N ARG A 99 -6.04 13.46 -17.29
CA ARG A 99 -5.17 12.29 -17.08
C ARG A 99 -4.68 12.18 -15.64
N SER A 100 -4.43 13.30 -14.97
CA SER A 100 -3.98 13.35 -13.58
C SER A 100 -5.04 12.86 -12.57
N ALA A 101 -6.32 12.84 -12.94
CA ALA A 101 -7.39 12.27 -12.13
C ALA A 101 -7.61 10.76 -12.38
N SER A 102 -6.87 10.15 -13.31
CA SER A 102 -7.05 8.73 -13.65
C SER A 102 -6.72 7.82 -12.48
N HIS A 103 -7.37 6.66 -12.44
CA HIS A 103 -7.16 5.64 -11.42
C HIS A 103 -6.34 4.48 -11.96
N TYR A 104 -5.15 4.29 -11.39
CA TYR A 104 -4.17 3.28 -11.79
C TYR A 104 -3.15 3.05 -10.66
N PRO A 105 -2.48 1.88 -10.61
CA PRO A 105 -1.55 1.55 -9.55
C PRO A 105 -0.28 2.40 -9.64
N VAL A 106 0.07 3.07 -8.54
CA VAL A 106 1.33 3.78 -8.34
C VAL A 106 2.08 3.16 -7.17
N TYR A 107 3.27 2.63 -7.44
CA TYR A 107 4.10 1.99 -6.41
C TYR A 107 4.57 3.00 -5.35
N GLN A 108 4.35 2.67 -4.08
CA GLN A 108 4.71 3.52 -2.95
C GLN A 108 6.07 3.15 -2.38
N ARG A 109 7.17 3.63 -2.98
CA ARG A 109 8.55 3.25 -2.58
C ARG A 109 8.84 3.38 -1.08
N GLN A 110 8.35 4.44 -0.44
CA GLN A 110 8.63 4.72 0.98
C GLN A 110 7.60 4.11 1.95
N HIS A 111 6.72 3.23 1.46
CA HIS A 111 5.70 2.62 2.30
C HIS A 111 6.32 1.63 3.29
N LEU A 112 5.91 1.72 4.56
CA LEU A 112 6.50 0.95 5.66
C LEU A 112 6.19 -0.55 5.59
N LEU A 113 5.19 -0.96 4.82
CA LEU A 113 4.89 -2.37 4.60
C LEU A 113 5.75 -3.01 3.50
N ASN A 114 6.48 -2.23 2.69
CA ASN A 114 7.34 -2.81 1.67
C ASN A 114 8.51 -3.57 2.30
N SER A 115 8.83 -4.75 1.77
CA SER A 115 10.01 -5.51 2.16
C SER A 115 11.14 -5.49 1.12
N ASN A 116 10.89 -4.94 -0.07
CA ASN A 116 11.81 -4.98 -1.21
C ASN A 116 12.28 -3.57 -1.65
N PRO A 117 13.11 -2.86 -0.86
CA PRO A 117 13.52 -1.48 -1.16
C PRO A 117 14.25 -1.23 -2.50
N PRO A 118 15.08 -2.15 -3.04
CA PRO A 118 15.76 -1.94 -4.32
C PRO A 118 14.97 -2.45 -5.54
N TRP A 119 13.70 -2.82 -5.38
CA TRP A 119 12.88 -3.36 -6.47
C TRP A 119 12.71 -2.39 -7.64
N ASP A 120 12.82 -2.90 -8.88
CA ASP A 120 12.61 -2.10 -10.09
C ASP A 120 11.13 -1.98 -10.43
N PHE A 121 10.52 -0.88 -10.00
CA PHE A 121 9.14 -0.50 -10.35
C PHE A 121 9.06 0.23 -11.70
N GLY A 122 10.05 0.04 -12.58
CA GLY A 122 10.15 0.67 -13.90
C GLY A 122 8.95 0.44 -14.79
N ALA A 123 8.28 -0.72 -14.72
CA ALA A 123 7.05 -0.99 -15.45
C ALA A 123 5.90 -0.05 -15.01
N PHE A 124 5.74 0.18 -13.70
CA PHE A 124 4.75 1.11 -13.16
C PHE A 124 5.11 2.58 -13.46
N ARG A 125 6.41 2.93 -13.50
CA ARG A 125 6.85 4.24 -14.00
C ARG A 125 6.61 4.43 -15.50
N ARG A 126 6.65 3.37 -16.30
CA ARG A 126 6.29 3.42 -17.72
C ARG A 126 4.79 3.61 -17.87
N LEU A 127 3.99 2.87 -17.09
CA LEU A 127 2.54 3.03 -17.01
C LEU A 127 2.17 4.49 -16.68
N ASP A 128 2.75 5.06 -15.63
CA ASP A 128 2.51 6.45 -15.22
C ASP A 128 2.78 7.44 -16.36
N ARG A 129 3.95 7.35 -17.01
CA ARG A 129 4.28 8.19 -18.17
C ARG A 129 3.32 7.99 -19.34
N LEU A 130 2.95 6.76 -19.65
CA LEU A 130 1.98 6.47 -20.71
C LEU A 130 0.62 7.10 -20.41
N VAL A 131 0.16 7.05 -19.16
CA VAL A 131 -1.09 7.69 -18.76
C VAL A 131 -0.95 9.22 -18.82
N GLN A 132 0.09 9.81 -18.23
CA GLN A 132 0.19 11.26 -18.12
C GLN A 132 0.54 11.96 -19.45
N GLU A 133 1.40 11.35 -20.28
CA GLU A 133 2.00 12.00 -21.45
C GLU A 133 1.32 11.62 -22.77
N THR A 134 0.46 10.60 -22.78
CA THR A 134 -0.21 10.12 -24.00
C THR A 134 -1.74 10.10 -23.86
N GLN A 135 -2.42 10.04 -25.00
CA GLN A 135 -3.88 9.89 -25.10
C GLN A 135 -4.31 8.44 -25.34
N LEU A 136 -3.42 7.47 -25.10
CA LEU A 136 -3.73 6.05 -25.24
C LEU A 136 -4.75 5.65 -24.17
N ASN A 137 -5.80 4.96 -24.60
CA ASN A 137 -6.88 4.50 -23.74
C ASN A 137 -6.88 2.97 -23.70
N PHE A 138 -6.14 2.43 -22.73
CA PHE A 138 -6.16 1.02 -22.37
C PHE A 138 -6.82 0.88 -21.00
N SER A 139 -7.49 -0.24 -20.76
CA SER A 139 -8.26 -0.46 -19.54
C SER A 139 -7.57 -1.42 -18.57
N ARG A 140 -6.49 -2.08 -18.98
CA ARG A 140 -5.84 -3.11 -18.18
C ARG A 140 -4.33 -3.04 -18.24
N PHE A 141 -3.70 -3.41 -17.14
CA PHE A 141 -2.25 -3.55 -17.02
C PHE A 141 -1.97 -4.88 -16.30
N ALA A 142 -1.22 -5.78 -16.94
CA ALA A 142 -0.82 -7.04 -16.33
C ALA A 142 0.58 -6.92 -15.76
N TYR A 143 0.86 -7.48 -14.59
CA TYR A 143 2.23 -7.55 -14.08
C TYR A 143 2.47 -8.88 -13.35
N GLN A 144 3.60 -9.52 -13.66
CA GLN A 144 4.04 -10.74 -13.02
C GLN A 144 5.01 -10.43 -11.89
N PHE A 145 4.77 -11.02 -10.72
CA PHE A 145 5.62 -10.85 -9.57
C PHE A 145 6.56 -12.05 -9.44
N LEU A 146 7.86 -11.78 -9.55
CA LEU A 146 8.91 -12.81 -9.50
C LEU A 146 9.63 -12.83 -8.15
N ASP A 147 9.88 -11.67 -7.56
CA ASP A 147 10.60 -11.61 -6.28
C ASP A 147 9.63 -11.73 -5.09
N PRO A 148 9.87 -12.66 -4.15
CA PRO A 148 9.11 -12.73 -2.90
C PRO A 148 9.18 -11.42 -2.09
N GLY A 149 8.13 -11.13 -1.34
CA GLY A 149 8.05 -9.98 -0.44
C GLY A 149 6.75 -9.21 -0.54
N THR A 150 6.72 -8.01 0.03
CA THR A 150 5.53 -7.16 0.11
C THR A 150 5.72 -5.89 -0.71
N TYR A 151 4.71 -5.57 -1.51
CA TYR A 151 4.63 -4.42 -2.40
C TYR A 151 3.35 -3.64 -2.10
N VAL A 152 3.46 -2.32 -1.97
CA VAL A 152 2.29 -1.46 -1.78
C VAL A 152 2.11 -0.53 -2.96
N PHE A 153 0.91 -0.54 -3.51
CA PHE A 153 0.48 0.38 -4.54
C PHE A 153 -0.67 1.22 -3.99
N GLN A 154 -0.65 2.51 -4.31
CA GLN A 154 -1.81 3.38 -4.09
C GLN A 154 -2.49 3.67 -5.42
N ASP A 155 -3.73 4.14 -5.35
CA ASP A 155 -4.38 4.73 -6.50
C ASP A 155 -3.85 6.15 -6.78
N ASN A 156 -3.64 6.48 -8.05
CA ASN A 156 -3.23 7.82 -8.46
C ASN A 156 -4.29 8.89 -8.14
N GLY A 157 -5.55 8.65 -8.48
CA GLY A 157 -6.64 9.60 -8.25
C GLY A 157 -7.07 9.70 -6.78
N ARG A 158 -6.78 8.66 -5.98
CA ARG A 158 -7.19 8.49 -4.58
C ARG A 158 -6.07 7.86 -3.74
N PRO A 159 -5.05 8.62 -3.34
CA PRO A 159 -3.88 8.10 -2.63
C PRO A 159 -4.19 7.37 -1.32
N GLU A 160 -5.37 7.60 -0.72
CA GLU A 160 -5.84 6.90 0.47
C GLU A 160 -6.27 5.45 0.20
N SER A 161 -6.56 5.10 -1.05
CA SER A 161 -6.91 3.75 -1.47
C SER A 161 -5.66 2.99 -1.87
N ILE A 162 -5.41 1.85 -1.22
CA ILE A 162 -4.18 1.07 -1.41
C ILE A 162 -4.48 -0.38 -1.74
N THR A 163 -3.57 -1.04 -2.43
CA THR A 163 -3.49 -2.49 -2.50
C THR A 163 -2.12 -2.96 -2.05
N VAL A 164 -2.13 -4.03 -1.26
CA VAL A 164 -0.91 -4.69 -0.78
C VAL A 164 -0.79 -6.00 -1.54
N VAL A 165 0.32 -6.20 -2.24
CA VAL A 165 0.65 -7.48 -2.88
C VAL A 165 1.72 -8.16 -2.04
N LEU A 166 1.40 -9.35 -1.56
CA LEU A 166 2.29 -10.23 -0.81
C LEU A 166 2.64 -11.43 -1.68
N VAL A 167 3.91 -11.55 -2.02
CA VAL A 167 4.45 -12.64 -2.82
C VAL A 167 5.20 -13.59 -1.90
N LYS A 168 4.76 -14.83 -1.86
CA LYS A 168 5.44 -15.91 -1.13
C LYS A 168 6.44 -16.60 -2.04
N GLU A 169 7.46 -17.19 -1.43
CA GLU A 169 8.40 -18.08 -2.12
C GLU A 169 7.66 -19.23 -2.81
N GLU A 170 8.28 -19.82 -3.84
CA GLU A 170 7.74 -21.00 -4.51
C GLU A 170 7.44 -22.14 -3.51
N GLY A 171 6.28 -22.77 -3.65
CA GLY A 171 5.83 -23.85 -2.76
C GLY A 171 5.29 -23.38 -1.40
N ALA A 172 5.48 -22.12 -1.00
CA ALA A 172 4.84 -21.56 0.18
C ALA A 172 3.36 -21.21 -0.13
N THR A 173 2.50 -21.30 0.88
CA THR A 173 1.08 -20.96 0.75
C THR A 173 0.74 -19.72 1.55
N CYS A 174 -0.35 -19.06 1.16
CA CYS A 174 -0.92 -17.90 1.85
C CYS A 174 -1.47 -18.19 3.25
N GLY A 175 -1.20 -19.38 3.80
CA GLY A 175 -1.69 -19.90 5.06
C GLY A 175 -2.94 -20.78 4.87
N PRO A 176 -3.16 -21.77 5.76
CA PRO A 176 -4.27 -22.69 5.64
C PRO A 176 -5.62 -21.95 5.76
N GLY A 177 -6.50 -22.17 4.78
CA GLY A 177 -7.85 -21.60 4.76
C GLY A 177 -7.91 -20.09 4.52
N LEU A 178 -6.84 -19.45 4.07
CA LEU A 178 -6.85 -18.05 3.66
C LEU A 178 -7.14 -17.94 2.16
N ALA A 179 -8.13 -17.12 1.79
CA ALA A 179 -8.39 -16.84 0.38
C ALA A 179 -7.29 -15.90 -0.17
N PRO A 180 -6.95 -15.98 -1.46
CA PRO A 180 -5.89 -15.16 -2.07
C PRO A 180 -6.13 -13.65 -1.96
N VAL A 181 -7.40 -13.22 -1.92
CA VAL A 181 -7.79 -11.82 -1.77
C VAL A 181 -8.41 -11.63 -0.38
N GLN A 182 -7.88 -10.69 0.39
CA GLN A 182 -8.33 -10.36 1.76
C GLN A 182 -8.37 -8.84 1.95
N PRO A 183 -9.14 -8.30 2.90
CA PRO A 183 -9.09 -6.87 3.22
C PRO A 183 -7.77 -6.52 3.95
N SER A 184 -7.24 -5.29 3.75
CA SER A 184 -6.01 -4.81 4.41
C SER A 184 -6.16 -4.40 5.87
N SER A 185 -6.99 -5.11 6.63
CA SER A 185 -7.12 -4.86 8.06
C SER A 185 -5.82 -5.23 8.80
N PRO A 186 -5.50 -4.56 9.93
CA PRO A 186 -4.31 -4.90 10.72
C PRO A 186 -4.26 -6.38 11.11
N TYR A 187 -5.42 -6.99 11.40
CA TYR A 187 -5.53 -8.41 11.71
C TYR A 187 -5.12 -9.30 10.53
N GLN A 188 -5.60 -9.02 9.32
CA GLN A 188 -5.26 -9.81 8.14
C GLN A 188 -3.80 -9.64 7.74
N LEU A 189 -3.27 -8.41 7.80
CA LEU A 189 -1.85 -8.15 7.56
C LEU A 189 -0.96 -8.94 8.52
N HIS A 190 -1.29 -8.91 9.81
CA HIS A 190 -0.56 -9.70 10.82
C HIS A 190 -0.64 -11.21 10.55
N ARG A 191 -1.84 -11.73 10.25
CA ARG A 191 -2.05 -13.17 9.96
C ARG A 191 -1.28 -13.64 8.72
N LEU A 192 -1.12 -12.77 7.73
CA LEU A 192 -0.34 -13.02 6.51
C LEU A 192 1.17 -12.85 6.70
N GLY A 193 1.61 -12.40 7.88
CA GLY A 193 3.02 -12.13 8.19
C GLY A 193 3.55 -10.83 7.57
N VAL A 194 2.67 -9.91 7.18
CA VAL A 194 3.07 -8.60 6.67
C VAL A 194 3.47 -7.72 7.85
N LEU A 195 4.76 -7.39 7.93
CA LEU A 195 5.32 -6.60 9.02
C LEU A 195 5.53 -5.15 8.58
N ARG A 196 5.29 -4.23 9.52
CA ARG A 196 5.60 -2.81 9.33
C ARG A 196 7.06 -2.56 9.70
N HIS A 197 7.85 -2.12 8.74
CA HIS A 197 9.19 -1.61 8.99
C HIS A 197 9.11 -0.35 9.84
N ARG A 198 9.94 -0.29 10.87
CA ARG A 198 10.14 0.94 11.62
C ARG A 198 11.10 1.80 10.81
N LEU A 199 10.72 3.03 10.52
CA LEU A 199 11.72 4.06 10.27
C LEU A 199 12.54 4.12 11.54
N LEU A 200 13.81 3.70 11.47
CA LEU A 200 14.79 4.08 12.47
C LEU A 200 14.80 5.62 12.43
N ASN A 201 14.04 6.23 13.33
CA ASN A 201 14.19 7.64 13.65
C ASN A 201 15.60 7.74 14.26
N LEU A 202 16.60 7.86 13.39
CA LEU A 202 17.91 8.34 13.77
C LEU A 202 17.63 9.74 14.29
N GLY A 203 17.46 9.85 15.61
CA GLY A 203 17.47 11.14 16.27
C GLY A 203 18.76 11.85 15.88
N PRO A 204 18.78 13.20 15.86
CA PRO A 204 20.00 13.94 15.62
C PRO A 204 21.10 13.38 16.53
N ASP A 205 22.23 12.98 15.93
CA ASP A 205 23.41 12.60 16.68
C ASP A 205 23.96 13.87 17.33
N TRP A 206 23.46 14.16 18.54
CA TRP A 206 23.88 15.34 19.28
C TRP A 206 25.37 15.29 19.61
N ALA A 207 26.02 14.12 19.66
CA ALA A 207 27.47 14.03 19.86
C ALA A 207 28.23 14.48 18.60
N ALA A 208 27.74 14.12 17.41
CA ALA A 208 28.26 14.66 16.15
C ALA A 208 27.96 16.17 15.99
N ILE A 209 26.80 16.64 16.46
CA ILE A 209 26.38 18.06 16.36
C ILE A 209 27.10 18.94 17.40
N THR A 210 27.34 18.44 18.62
CA THR A 210 27.96 19.25 19.68
C THR A 210 29.47 19.31 19.59
N GLY A 211 30.10 18.50 18.74
CA GLY A 211 31.55 18.44 18.61
C GLY A 211 32.18 17.91 19.89
N THR A 212 33.06 16.94 19.75
CA THR A 212 33.89 16.52 20.87
C THR A 212 34.87 17.63 21.22
N ASP A 213 34.44 18.61 22.02
CA ASP A 213 35.33 19.42 22.84
C ASP A 213 35.58 18.67 24.15
N LEU A 214 36.27 17.54 24.02
CA LEU A 214 36.91 16.83 25.12
C LEU A 214 38.41 16.83 24.87
N ASP A 215 39.00 18.00 24.68
CA ASP A 215 40.42 18.14 24.92
C ASP A 215 40.77 19.57 25.35
N ARG A 216 40.66 19.82 26.67
CA ARG A 216 41.63 20.59 27.49
C ARG A 216 41.00 21.08 28.79
N THR A 217 41.04 20.26 29.84
CA THR A 217 41.37 20.71 31.22
C THR A 217 41.52 19.53 32.20
N ALA A 218 42.34 18.53 31.85
CA ALA A 218 42.95 17.64 32.86
C ALA A 218 44.18 18.31 33.48
N ARG A 219 43.98 19.38 34.26
CA ARG A 219 44.95 19.88 35.25
C ARG A 219 44.33 20.98 36.09
N THR A 220 43.75 20.62 37.24
CA THR A 220 44.30 20.87 38.59
C THR A 220 43.21 20.75 39.65
N LYS A 221 43.42 19.80 40.57
CA LYS A 221 43.08 19.81 42.01
C LYS A 221 41.63 20.09 42.43
N GLY A 222 40.97 18.98 42.79
CA GLY A 222 40.06 18.77 43.92
C GLY A 222 39.30 19.96 44.52
N TRP A 223 37.98 19.93 44.35
CA TRP A 223 37.02 20.16 45.43
C TRP A 223 35.70 19.42 45.16
N ALA A 224 35.11 18.98 46.27
CA ALA A 224 33.90 18.19 46.35
C ALA A 224 32.64 18.97 45.96
N GLN A 225 31.62 18.22 45.53
CA GLN A 225 30.19 18.51 45.56
C GLN A 225 29.70 19.85 45.00
N SER A 226 28.97 19.80 43.89
CA SER A 226 27.62 20.39 43.77
C SER A 226 27.13 20.21 42.34
N GLY A 227 25.93 19.65 42.20
CA GLY A 227 25.25 19.52 40.92
C GLY A 227 25.02 20.89 40.29
N LYS A 228 25.57 21.08 39.10
CA LYS A 228 25.13 22.12 38.16
C LYS A 228 24.94 21.47 36.80
N ALA A 229 23.67 21.26 36.47
CA ALA A 229 23.24 21.05 35.10
C ALA A 229 23.80 22.19 34.24
N SER A 230 24.40 21.79 33.11
CA SER A 230 24.93 22.71 32.11
C SER A 230 23.84 23.70 31.66
N SER A 231 24.20 24.99 31.66
CA SER A 231 23.37 26.16 31.34
C SER A 231 22.83 26.22 29.91
N VAL A 232 22.91 25.13 29.14
CA VAL A 232 22.51 25.09 27.72
C VAL A 232 21.04 24.69 27.54
N CYS A 233 20.40 24.09 28.54
CA CYS A 233 18.97 23.71 28.46
C CYS A 233 17.97 24.85 28.71
N GLN A 234 18.41 26.07 29.04
CA GLN A 234 17.49 27.14 29.45
C GLN A 234 17.07 28.13 28.35
N LEU A 235 17.55 27.99 27.11
CA LEU A 235 17.27 28.96 26.03
C LEU A 235 16.31 28.51 24.94
N LEU A 236 15.78 27.28 24.96
CA LEU A 236 14.85 26.79 23.91
C LEU A 236 13.54 26.17 24.42
N CYS A 237 13.29 26.08 25.72
CA CYS A 237 12.00 25.65 26.25
C CYS A 237 11.15 26.86 26.66
N GLY A 238 10.35 27.36 25.72
CA GLY A 238 9.31 28.36 25.98
C GLY A 238 8.33 27.87 27.04
N TYR A 239 8.35 28.55 28.19
CA TYR A 239 7.42 28.44 29.30
C TYR A 239 5.97 28.78 28.86
N ARG A 240 5.02 27.88 29.11
CA ARG A 240 3.64 28.25 29.47
C ARG A 240 3.16 27.30 30.57
N HIS A 241 3.18 27.80 31.80
CA HIS A 241 2.64 27.15 32.99
C HIS A 241 1.39 27.94 33.43
N GLY A 242 0.25 27.26 33.58
CA GLY A 242 -0.95 27.75 34.27
C GLY A 242 -1.63 26.55 34.93
N SER A 243 -1.25 26.28 36.17
CA SER A 243 -2.05 26.43 37.40
C SER A 243 -2.82 25.15 37.75
N LYS A 244 -2.29 24.42 38.75
CA LYS A 244 -2.96 23.33 39.46
C LYS A 244 -3.72 23.95 40.64
N GLU A 245 -5.02 23.74 40.71
CA GLU A 245 -5.77 23.89 41.96
C GLU A 245 -5.85 22.55 42.72
N SER A 246 -5.62 22.71 44.01
CA SER A 246 -5.44 21.75 45.10
C SER A 246 -6.59 20.76 45.33
N LEU A 247 -6.26 19.46 45.39
CA LEU A 247 -7.04 18.44 46.10
C LEU A 247 -6.51 18.34 47.55
N ARG A 248 -7.35 18.63 48.53
CA ARG A 248 -7.11 18.33 49.96
C ARG A 248 -8.10 17.27 50.39
N ALA A 249 -7.58 16.17 50.93
CA ALA A 249 -8.33 15.07 51.51
C ALA A 249 -8.97 15.46 52.83
N GLN A 250 -10.23 15.03 53.01
CA GLN A 250 -10.83 14.48 54.22
C GLN A 250 -11.93 13.50 53.79
#